data_AF-A0A0F8YPL3-F1
#
_entry.id   AF-A0A0F8YPL3-F1
#
_cell.length_a   1.000
_cell.length_b   1.000
_cell.length_c   1.000
_cell.angle_alpha   90.00
_cell.angle_beta   90.00
_cell.angle_gamma   90.00
#
_symmetry.space_group_name_H-M   'P 1'
#
loop_
_entity.id
_entity.type
_entity.pdbx_description
1 polymer ?
#
loop_
_entity_poly.entity_id
_entity_poly.type
_entity_poly.pdbx_seq_one_letter_code
_entity_poly.pdbx_strand_id
1 'polypeptide(L)' 'AGGTALVNLDDNSALLAPSLTYSVSDNATASAGAYVGTGDEPGPSGPRTEFGSYPDTYFIALNYYF' A
#
# COMPACT_ATOMS: atom_id res chain seq x y z
N ALA A 1 -5.07 -1.11 13.77
CA ALA A 1 -4.42 -0.41 12.64
C ALA A 1 -2.94 -0.76 12.67
N GLY A 2 -2.33 -0.92 11.50
CA GLY A 2 -0.92 -1.25 11.37
C GLY A 2 -0.39 -0.76 10.02
N GLY A 3 0.86 -1.08 9.73
CA GLY A 3 1.44 -0.80 8.42
C GLY A 3 2.85 -1.32 8.32
N THR A 4 3.32 -1.45 7.09
CA THR A 4 4.71 -1.81 6.79
C THR A 4 5.26 -0.82 5.78
N ALA A 5 6.56 -0.59 5.81
CA ALA A 5 7.27 0.16 4.79
C ALA A 5 8.37 -0.72 4.21
N LEU A 6 8.53 -0.70 2.89
CA LEU A 6 9.70 -1.21 2.20
C LEU A 6 10.51 0.00 1.72
N VAL A 7 11.78 0.09 2.09
CA VAL A 7 12.64 1.22 1.72
C VAL A 7 13.72 0.73 0.78
N ASN A 8 13.83 1.37 -0.39
CA ASN A 8 14.96 1.18 -1.29
C ASN A 8 16.00 2.28 -1.00
N LEU A 9 17.19 1.85 -0.57
CA LEU A 9 18.27 2.76 -0.20
C LEU A 9 19.07 3.25 -1.41
N ASP A 10 19.01 2.53 -2.54
CA ASP A 10 19.78 2.87 -3.75
C ASP A 10 19.21 4.10 -4.47
N ASP A 11 17.88 4.27 -4.44
CA ASP A 11 17.18 5.38 -5.10
C ASP A 11 16.37 6.26 -4.14
N ASN A 12 16.50 6.05 -2.83
CA ASN A 12 15.80 6.78 -1.77
C ASN A 12 14.27 6.75 -1.85
N SER A 13 13.69 5.70 -2.43
CA SER A 13 12.24 5.51 -2.51
C SER A 13 11.71 4.55 -1.44
N ALA A 14 10.41 4.61 -1.16
CA ALA A 14 9.76 3.66 -0.26
C ALA A 14 8.34 3.29 -0.72
N LEU A 15 7.90 2.08 -0.39
CA LEU A 15 6.51 1.65 -0.52
C LEU A 15 5.88 1.57 0.86
N LEU A 16 4.84 2.37 1.09
CA LEU A 16 4.07 2.38 2.33
C LEU A 16 2.83 1.51 2.17
N ALA A 17 2.62 0.61 3.12
CA ALA A 17 1.49 -0.30 3.15
C ALA A 17 0.67 -0.15 4.45
N PRO A 18 -0.04 0.98 4.66
CA PRO A 18 -0.93 1.13 5.81
C PRO A 18 -2.13 0.19 5.70
N SER A 19 -2.57 -0.33 6.85
CA SER A 19 -3.72 -1.22 6.91
C SER A 19 -4.58 -1.00 8.16
N LEU A 20 -5.87 -1.19 7.99
CA LEU A 20 -6.87 -1.19 9.04
C LEU A 20 -7.70 -2.46 8.91
N THR A 21 -7.86 -3.15 10.02
CA THR A 21 -8.76 -4.30 10.14
C THR A 21 -9.69 -4.05 11.31
N TYR A 22 -10.97 -4.31 11.10
CA TYR A 22 -12.03 -4.10 12.07
C TYR A 22 -12.98 -5.31 12.10
N SER A 23 -13.19 -5.88 13.29
CA SER A 23 -14.19 -6.92 13.51
C SER A 23 -15.58 -6.30 13.53
N VAL A 24 -16.40 -6.61 12.52
CA VAL A 24 -17.77 -6.09 12.41
C VAL A 24 -18.72 -6.92 13.27
N SER A 25 -18.49 -8.23 13.34
CA SER A 25 -19.18 -9.20 14.20
C SER A 25 -18.24 -10.37 14.49
N ASP A 26 -18.71 -11.35 15.26
CA ASP A 26 -17.95 -12.58 15.56
C ASP A 26 -17.61 -13.40 14.30
N ASN A 27 -18.36 -13.20 13.22
CA ASN A 27 -18.22 -13.92 11.97
C ASN A 27 -17.94 -13.02 10.75
N ALA A 28 -17.63 -11.74 10.96
CA ALA A 28 -17.35 -10.80 9.89
C ALA A 28 -16.21 -9.84 10.21
N THR A 29 -15.32 -9.64 9.25
CA THR A 29 -14.19 -8.71 9.36
C THR A 29 -14.11 -7.82 8.13
N ALA A 30 -14.09 -6.51 8.35
CA ALA A 30 -13.79 -5.52 7.32
C ALA A 30 -12.30 -5.14 7.39
N SER A 31 -11.64 -5.04 6.25
CA SER A 31 -10.29 -4.50 6.15
C SER A 31 -10.20 -3.44 5.06
N ALA A 32 -9.31 -2.49 5.26
CA ALA A 32 -8.97 -1.48 4.28
C ALA A 32 -7.47 -1.23 4.32
N GLY A 33 -6.89 -0.84 3.21
CA GLY A 33 -5.48 -0.53 3.14
C GLY A 33 -5.09 0.11 1.83
N ALA A 34 -3.82 0.45 1.74
CA ALA A 34 -3.23 1.03 0.54
C ALA A 34 -1.81 0.51 0.32
N TYR A 35 -1.34 0.63 -0.91
CA TYR A 35 0.06 0.56 -1.31
C TYR A 35 0.38 1.88 -1.99
N VAL A 36 1.19 2.72 -1.34
CA VAL A 36 1.52 4.07 -1.80
C VAL A 36 3.02 4.19 -1.95
N GLY A 37 3.46 4.52 -3.16
CA GLY A 37 4.87 4.71 -3.49
C GLY A 37 5.34 6.13 -3.16
N THR A 38 6.56 6.27 -2.65
CA THR A 38 7.25 7.57 -2.50
C THR A 38 8.45 7.62 -3.45
N GLY A 39 8.94 8.84 -3.70
CA GLY A 39 10.05 9.09 -4.62
C GLY A 39 9.57 9.74 -5.91
N ASP A 40 10.45 9.82 -6.90
CA ASP A 40 10.17 10.56 -8.12
C ASP A 40 9.35 9.74 -9.12
N GLU A 41 8.27 10.36 -9.62
CA GLU A 41 7.43 9.81 -10.70
C GLU A 41 8.26 9.48 -11.97
N PRO A 42 7.74 8.67 -12.90
CA PRO A 42 8.39 8.48 -14.19
C PRO A 42 8.58 9.81 -14.94
N GLY A 43 9.71 9.95 -15.63
CA GLY A 43 9.98 11.09 -16.51
C GLY A 43 9.82 10.74 -17.98
N PRO A 44 10.03 11.72 -18.89
CA PRO A 44 10.02 11.48 -20.34
C PRO A 44 11.04 10.42 -20.80
N SER A 45 12.11 10.21 -20.02
CA SER A 45 13.17 9.24 -20.27
C SER A 45 12.96 7.87 -19.60
N GLY A 46 11.83 7.66 -18.92
CA GLY A 46 11.48 6.41 -18.23
C GLY A 46 11.38 6.53 -16.71
N PRO A 47 11.33 5.39 -16.00
CA PRO A 47 11.30 5.31 -14.53
C PRO A 47 12.45 6.11 -13.89
N ARG A 48 12.16 6.84 -12.80
CA ARG A 48 13.17 7.58 -12.02
C ARG A 48 13.52 6.86 -10.73
N THR A 49 12.51 6.56 -9.90
CA THR A 49 12.66 5.66 -8.75
C THR A 49 11.76 4.44 -8.90
N GLU A 50 12.12 3.34 -8.25
CA GLU A 50 11.36 2.09 -8.25
C GLU A 50 9.94 2.34 -7.75
N PHE A 51 9.78 2.82 -6.51
CA PHE A 51 8.45 2.99 -5.92
C PHE A 51 7.69 4.22 -6.39
N GLY A 52 8.37 5.25 -6.91
CA GLY A 52 7.71 6.39 -7.56
C GLY A 52 7.13 6.05 -8.94
N SER A 53 7.52 4.92 -9.53
CA SER A 53 7.06 4.49 -10.85
C SER A 53 5.82 3.60 -10.84
N TYR A 54 5.39 3.12 -9.66
CA TYR A 54 4.19 2.30 -9.53
C TYR A 54 2.98 3.16 -9.16
N PRO A 55 1.78 2.82 -9.66
CA PRO A 55 0.56 3.52 -9.26
C PRO A 55 0.15 3.17 -7.82
N ASP A 56 -0.41 4.16 -7.14
CA ASP A 56 -1.03 3.95 -5.83
C ASP A 56 -2.24 3.01 -5.93
N THR A 57 -2.32 2.04 -5.03
CA THR A 57 -3.41 1.06 -4.98
C THR A 57 -4.13 1.16 -3.64
N TYR A 58 -5.45 1.21 -3.66
CA TYR A 58 -6.30 1.24 -2.46
C TYR A 58 -7.28 0.08 -2.49
N PHE A 59 -7.57 -0.49 -1.33
CA PHE A 59 -8.54 -1.57 -1.23
C PHE A 59 -9.42 -1.46 0.01
N ILE A 60 -10.61 -2.03 -0.12
CA ILE A 60 -11.52 -2.37 0.97
C ILE A 60 -11.97 -3.81 0.73
N ALA A 61 -11.97 -4.62 1.76
CA ALA A 61 -12.38 -6.01 1.71
C ALA A 61 -13.30 -6.35 2.89
N LEU A 62 -14.28 -7.22 2.65
CA LEU A 62 -15.15 -7.78 3.67
C LEU A 62 -15.03 -9.29 3.62
N ASN A 63 -14.67 -9.89 4.76
CA ASN A 63 -14.56 -11.32 4.94
C ASN A 63 -15.70 -11.77 5.85
N TYR A 64 -16.47 -12.75 5.42
CA TYR A 64 -17.61 -13.30 6.16
C TYR A 64 -17.47 -14.81 6.25
N TYR A 65 -17.66 -15.37 7.44
CA TYR A 65 -17.52 -16.79 7.74
C TYR A 65 -18.87 -17.40 8.12
N PHE A 66 -19.15 -18.60 7.62
CA PHE A 66 -20.41 -19.34 7.80
C PHE A 66 -20.15 -20.76 8.29
#